data_AF-B4CXI0-F1
#
_entry.id   AF-B4CXI0-F1
#
_cell.length_a   1.000
_cell.length_b   1.000
_cell.length_c   1.000
_cell.angle_alpha   90.00
_cell.angle_beta   90.00
_cell.angle_gamma   90.00
#
_symmetry.space_group_name_H-M   'P 1'
#
loop_
_entity.id
_entity.type
_entity.pdbx_description
1 polymer ?
#
loop_
_entity_poly.entity_id
_entity_poly.type
_entity_poly.pdbx_seq_one_letter_code
_entity_poly.pdbx_strand_id
1 'polypeptide(L)'
;MNWQKYHSYRVFDEFLRSVVIDRRSYVTVSNEPLDFTDAFDEIQSRFVEGFDASKASFDEKAEQQFQGAASNTKRLFANLEYLWSMPVRSITGEIKRSYALRWFADREIVSGTRYFFSGDDTIANPGMWHLTNKYHEILSLCRIFKIVAEDPTVKTVEEAKLMIETLAYDAIYGEIDSESEFFTENKCSIYHILLHLAFPDRYEAIVSENHKTRIVSVFAHVIAEEAILDRERRISRIREKLYDSHGVTDDSDRKRRWFFYLEDVKPLWIGRKTRRDQRTASVMAELRDEEDAGELEGERMGNTGYRLRRSGKLVLSAKMRDRFTCVACEFHYDDQIVQAHHLDPLSERKQPEKTGLKDLITLCPNCHYIAHYLLRKSYVYKRKDGLVAELRKLNNS
;
A
#
# COMPACT_ATOMS: atom_id res chain seq x y z
N MET A 1 -23.56 -1.83 -1.60
CA MET A 1 -23.57 -1.08 -0.31
C MET A 1 -24.05 0.33 -0.60
N ASN A 2 -24.78 0.99 0.30
CA ASN A 2 -25.14 2.38 0.08
C ASN A 2 -24.05 3.31 0.64
N TRP A 3 -23.06 3.67 -0.18
CA TRP A 3 -21.96 4.57 0.20
C TRP A 3 -22.43 6.00 0.47
N GLN A 4 -23.60 6.39 -0.05
CA GLN A 4 -24.15 7.75 0.11
C GLN A 4 -24.55 8.08 1.55
N LYS A 5 -24.61 7.09 2.44
CA LYS A 5 -24.81 7.34 3.87
C LYS A 5 -23.63 8.00 4.55
N TYR A 6 -22.43 7.93 3.96
CA TYR A 6 -21.26 8.65 4.46
C TYR A 6 -21.10 9.97 3.75
N HIS A 7 -20.82 10.99 4.55
CA HIS A 7 -20.85 12.36 4.12
C HIS A 7 -19.87 12.66 2.97
N SER A 8 -18.64 12.14 3.02
CA SER A 8 -17.65 12.37 1.96
C SER A 8 -18.09 11.91 0.57
N TYR A 9 -18.72 10.73 0.43
CA TYR A 9 -19.15 10.26 -0.89
C TYR A 9 -20.34 11.06 -1.42
N ARG A 10 -21.31 11.34 -0.55
CA ARG A 10 -22.46 12.20 -0.90
C ARG A 10 -22.00 13.59 -1.34
N VAL A 11 -21.10 14.20 -0.57
CA VAL A 11 -20.57 15.53 -0.89
C VAL A 11 -19.70 15.52 -2.14
N PHE A 12 -18.96 14.45 -2.42
CA PHE A 12 -18.23 14.33 -3.67
C PHE A 12 -19.19 14.32 -4.88
N ASP A 13 -20.29 13.59 -4.80
CA ASP A 13 -21.30 13.55 -5.87
C ASP A 13 -22.00 14.90 -6.04
N GLU A 14 -22.34 15.56 -4.93
CA GLU A 14 -22.91 16.91 -4.95
C GLU A 14 -21.91 17.94 -5.48
N PHE A 15 -20.63 17.82 -5.13
CA PHE A 15 -19.55 18.65 -5.65
C PHE A 15 -19.40 18.49 -7.16
N LEU A 16 -19.31 17.24 -7.66
CA LEU A 16 -19.20 16.99 -9.10
C LEU A 16 -20.43 17.52 -9.84
N ARG A 17 -21.63 17.29 -9.30
CA ARG A 17 -22.86 17.84 -9.88
C ARG A 17 -22.83 19.36 -9.93
N SER A 18 -22.48 20.03 -8.83
CA SER A 18 -22.46 21.48 -8.76
C SER A 18 -21.35 22.06 -9.65
N VAL A 19 -20.10 21.66 -9.42
CA VAL A 19 -18.92 22.31 -10.00
C VAL A 19 -18.70 21.88 -11.44
N VAL A 20 -18.74 20.57 -11.74
CA VAL A 20 -18.42 20.05 -13.08
C VAL A 20 -19.62 20.12 -14.02
N ILE A 21 -20.79 19.68 -13.56
CA ILE A 21 -21.98 19.57 -14.43
C ILE A 21 -22.74 20.90 -14.51
N ASP A 22 -23.16 21.44 -13.38
CA ASP A 22 -23.96 22.66 -13.32
C ASP A 22 -23.11 23.94 -13.47
N ARG A 23 -21.78 23.83 -13.46
CA ARG A 23 -20.84 24.95 -13.47
C ARG A 23 -21.14 25.97 -12.37
N ARG A 24 -21.40 25.52 -11.15
CA ARG A 24 -21.66 26.37 -9.99
C ARG A 24 -20.73 26.03 -8.85
N SER A 25 -20.29 27.06 -8.14
CA SER A 25 -19.51 26.90 -6.92
C SER A 25 -20.28 26.09 -5.88
N TYR A 26 -19.63 25.08 -5.30
CA TYR A 26 -20.20 24.29 -4.21
C TYR A 26 -20.04 24.98 -2.84
N VAL A 27 -19.01 25.81 -2.70
CA VAL A 27 -18.63 26.45 -1.42
C VAL A 27 -19.14 27.89 -1.27
N THR A 28 -19.68 28.51 -2.32
CA THR A 28 -20.26 29.86 -2.26
C THR A 28 -21.74 29.85 -2.63
N VAL A 29 -22.49 30.86 -2.18
CA VAL A 29 -23.93 31.01 -2.48
C VAL A 29 -24.19 31.62 -3.87
N SER A 30 -23.12 31.91 -4.62
CA SER A 30 -23.19 32.54 -5.94
C SER A 30 -23.89 31.64 -6.96
N ASN A 31 -24.81 32.22 -7.73
CA ASN A 31 -25.45 31.55 -8.86
C ASN A 31 -24.76 31.83 -10.20
N GLU A 32 -23.72 32.67 -10.21
CA GLU A 32 -22.92 32.90 -11.42
C GLU A 32 -22.24 31.60 -11.87
N PRO A 33 -22.36 31.23 -13.16
CA PRO A 33 -21.64 30.10 -13.70
C PRO A 33 -20.12 30.25 -13.54
N LEU A 34 -19.45 29.14 -13.28
CA LEU A 34 -18.01 29.01 -13.33
C LEU A 34 -17.60 28.90 -14.80
N ASP A 35 -16.86 29.90 -15.27
CA ASP A 35 -16.15 29.80 -16.54
C ASP A 35 -14.83 29.08 -16.27
N PHE A 36 -14.73 27.84 -16.73
CA PHE A 36 -13.56 27.00 -16.45
C PHE A 36 -12.35 27.41 -17.29
N THR A 37 -12.56 27.86 -18.52
CA THR A 37 -11.47 28.27 -19.41
C THR A 37 -10.78 29.49 -18.84
N ASP A 38 -11.53 30.57 -18.62
CA ASP A 38 -10.97 31.82 -18.08
C ASP A 38 -10.36 31.62 -16.68
N ALA A 39 -11.00 30.82 -15.82
CA ALA A 39 -10.48 30.56 -14.48
C ALA A 39 -9.19 29.74 -14.51
N PHE A 40 -9.12 28.67 -15.31
CA PHE A 40 -7.91 27.86 -15.37
C PHE A 40 -6.75 28.59 -16.04
N ASP A 41 -7.01 29.41 -17.06
CA ASP A 41 -5.97 30.23 -17.68
C ASP A 41 -5.40 31.25 -16.67
N GLU A 42 -6.25 31.88 -15.87
CA GLU A 42 -5.79 32.78 -14.80
C GLU A 42 -5.08 32.02 -13.66
N ILE A 43 -5.54 30.82 -13.28
CA ILE A 43 -4.83 29.95 -12.31
C ILE A 43 -3.46 29.56 -12.87
N GLN A 44 -3.36 29.16 -14.13
CA GLN A 44 -2.10 28.80 -14.78
C GLN A 44 -1.11 29.96 -14.70
N SER A 45 -1.55 31.16 -15.11
CA SER A 45 -0.69 32.35 -15.08
C SER A 45 -0.27 32.77 -13.66
N ARG A 46 -1.19 32.74 -12.69
CA ARG A 46 -0.90 33.25 -11.33
C ARG A 46 -0.25 32.23 -10.41
N PHE A 47 -0.71 30.99 -10.46
CA PHE A 47 -0.34 29.94 -9.51
C PHE A 47 0.88 29.15 -9.99
N VAL A 48 0.98 28.90 -11.30
CA VAL A 48 2.07 28.11 -11.91
C VAL A 48 3.18 29.03 -12.42
N GLU A 49 2.89 29.93 -13.36
CA GLU A 49 3.90 30.84 -13.91
C GLU A 49 4.34 31.88 -12.89
N GLY A 50 3.38 32.40 -12.12
CA GLY A 50 3.60 33.30 -10.99
C GLY A 50 3.97 32.60 -9.68
N PHE A 51 4.56 31.40 -9.72
CA PHE A 51 4.88 30.61 -8.53
C PHE A 51 5.71 31.39 -7.50
N ASP A 52 5.20 31.47 -6.26
CA ASP A 52 5.94 32.08 -5.16
C ASP A 52 6.87 31.06 -4.45
N ALA A 53 8.18 31.18 -4.73
CA ALA A 53 9.24 30.39 -4.11
C ALA A 53 9.67 30.90 -2.71
N SER A 54 8.98 31.90 -2.14
CA SER A 54 9.27 32.45 -0.81
C SER A 54 9.07 31.41 0.31
N LYS A 55 9.43 31.80 1.54
CA LYS A 55 9.21 30.97 2.75
C LYS A 55 7.84 31.21 3.41
N ALA A 56 6.98 32.02 2.81
CA ALA A 56 5.63 32.26 3.31
C ALA A 56 4.83 30.94 3.35
N SER A 57 3.81 30.90 4.21
CA SER A 57 2.87 29.79 4.24
C SER A 57 2.11 29.68 2.91
N PHE A 58 1.58 28.50 2.60
CA PHE A 58 0.79 28.30 1.38
C PHE A 58 -0.35 29.33 1.27
N ASP A 59 -1.02 29.62 2.38
CA ASP A 59 -2.19 30.49 2.41
C ASP A 59 -1.82 31.95 2.12
N GLU A 60 -0.70 32.44 2.68
CA GLU A 60 -0.14 33.77 2.38
C GLU A 60 0.27 33.88 0.91
N LYS A 61 0.93 32.85 0.37
CA LYS A 61 1.33 32.79 -1.05
C LYS A 61 0.12 32.85 -1.97
N ALA A 62 -0.88 32.01 -1.70
CA ALA A 62 -2.11 32.01 -2.48
C ALA A 62 -2.76 33.40 -2.44
N GLU A 63 -2.88 34.02 -1.26
CA GLU A 63 -3.48 35.35 -1.12
C GLU A 63 -2.77 36.40 -1.98
N GLN A 64 -1.44 36.39 -1.98
CA GLN A 64 -0.63 37.29 -2.77
C GLN A 64 -0.70 37.01 -4.28
N GLN A 65 -0.56 35.74 -4.70
CA GLN A 65 -0.59 35.34 -6.12
C GLN A 65 -1.94 35.64 -6.77
N PHE A 66 -3.04 35.49 -6.02
CA PHE A 66 -4.40 35.78 -6.48
C PHE A 66 -4.88 37.20 -6.15
N GLN A 67 -3.97 38.10 -5.75
CA GLN A 67 -4.31 39.50 -5.57
C GLN A 67 -4.78 40.11 -6.90
N GLY A 68 -5.97 40.73 -6.88
CA GLY A 68 -6.61 41.27 -8.07
C GLY A 68 -7.15 40.24 -9.07
N ALA A 69 -7.10 38.93 -8.76
CA ALA A 69 -7.68 37.90 -9.63
C ALA A 69 -9.21 38.01 -9.70
N ALA A 70 -9.78 37.54 -10.82
CA ALA A 70 -11.22 37.57 -11.04
C ALA A 70 -11.99 36.78 -9.97
N SER A 71 -13.22 37.20 -9.67
CA SER A 71 -14.09 36.48 -8.72
C SER A 71 -14.32 35.03 -9.16
N ASN A 72 -14.49 34.80 -10.46
CA ASN A 72 -14.62 33.47 -11.07
C ASN A 72 -13.45 32.54 -10.71
N THR A 73 -12.22 33.01 -10.92
CA THR A 73 -10.97 32.32 -10.61
C THR A 73 -10.86 31.96 -9.13
N LYS A 74 -11.13 32.93 -8.25
CA LYS A 74 -11.13 32.70 -6.79
C LYS A 74 -12.17 31.67 -6.36
N ARG A 75 -13.36 31.67 -6.97
CA ARG A 75 -14.40 30.66 -6.69
C ARG A 75 -13.93 29.28 -7.12
N LEU A 76 -13.39 29.12 -8.33
CA LEU A 76 -12.91 27.82 -8.79
C LEU A 76 -11.78 27.32 -7.89
N PHE A 77 -10.79 28.17 -7.58
CA PHE A 77 -9.67 27.81 -6.72
C PHE A 77 -10.12 27.41 -5.31
N ALA A 78 -11.08 28.13 -4.71
CA ALA A 78 -11.66 27.76 -3.42
C ALA A 78 -12.37 26.40 -3.44
N ASN A 79 -13.03 26.04 -4.55
CA ASN A 79 -13.63 24.71 -4.72
C ASN A 79 -12.56 23.61 -4.80
N LEU A 80 -11.42 23.87 -5.44
CA LEU A 80 -10.31 22.91 -5.53
C LEU A 80 -9.61 22.74 -4.16
N GLU A 81 -9.36 23.82 -3.41
CA GLU A 81 -8.86 23.74 -2.02
C GLU A 81 -9.84 23.00 -1.09
N TYR A 82 -11.13 23.22 -1.29
CA TYR A 82 -12.16 22.48 -0.58
C TYR A 82 -12.12 20.99 -0.93
N LEU A 83 -12.05 20.61 -2.21
CA LEU A 83 -12.00 19.19 -2.60
C LEU A 83 -10.75 18.49 -2.05
N TRP A 84 -9.59 19.17 -2.05
CA TRP A 84 -8.35 18.67 -1.46
C TRP A 84 -8.52 18.35 0.03
N SER A 85 -9.19 19.23 0.77
CA SER A 85 -9.32 19.11 2.23
C SER A 85 -10.55 18.33 2.70
N MET A 86 -11.64 18.34 1.95
CA MET A 86 -12.94 17.75 2.28
C MET A 86 -12.84 16.30 2.79
N PRO A 87 -12.12 15.37 2.12
CA PRO A 87 -12.07 13.98 2.55
C PRO A 87 -11.12 13.74 3.72
N VAL A 88 -10.39 14.76 4.19
CA VAL A 88 -9.33 14.64 5.18
C VAL A 88 -9.87 14.78 6.60
N ARG A 89 -9.55 13.80 7.46
CA ARG A 89 -9.96 13.73 8.87
C ARG A 89 -9.31 14.81 9.74
N SER A 90 -8.02 15.08 9.52
CA SER A 90 -7.22 16.01 10.33
C SER A 90 -7.51 17.48 10.05
N ILE A 91 -8.26 17.80 8.98
CA ILE A 91 -8.67 19.15 8.64
C ILE A 91 -10.10 19.34 9.14
N THR A 92 -10.31 20.34 10.01
CA THR A 92 -11.62 20.62 10.61
C THR A 92 -12.57 21.29 9.62
N GLY A 93 -13.87 21.27 9.90
CA GLY A 93 -14.86 22.00 9.09
C GLY A 93 -14.56 23.51 9.02
N GLU A 94 -14.09 24.11 10.12
CA GLU A 94 -13.68 25.51 10.18
C GLU A 94 -12.53 25.81 9.21
N ILE A 95 -11.48 24.98 9.19
CA ILE A 95 -10.36 25.14 8.27
C ILE A 95 -10.80 24.91 6.81
N LYS A 96 -11.67 23.94 6.55
CA LYS A 96 -12.23 23.72 5.19
C LYS A 96 -12.98 24.96 4.69
N ARG A 97 -13.71 25.63 5.60
CA ARG A 97 -14.45 26.86 5.28
C ARG A 97 -13.53 28.07 5.13
N SER A 98 -12.41 28.11 5.86
CA SER A 98 -11.48 29.24 5.81
C SER A 98 -10.86 29.46 4.43
N TYR A 99 -10.72 28.39 3.63
CA TYR A 99 -10.24 28.50 2.24
C TYR A 99 -11.15 29.36 1.35
N ALA A 100 -12.46 29.34 1.57
CA ALA A 100 -13.38 30.26 0.88
C ALA A 100 -13.40 31.65 1.54
N LEU A 101 -13.31 31.72 2.87
CA LEU A 101 -13.27 33.00 3.63
C LEU A 101 -12.06 33.86 3.31
N ARG A 102 -10.97 33.26 2.81
CA ARG A 102 -9.81 34.01 2.32
C ARG A 102 -10.17 34.99 1.21
N TRP A 103 -11.23 34.70 0.45
CA TRP A 103 -11.56 35.43 -0.78
C TRP A 103 -12.89 36.18 -0.71
N PHE A 104 -13.83 35.69 0.09
CA PHE A 104 -15.23 36.11 0.08
C PHE A 104 -15.72 36.44 1.48
N ALA A 105 -16.69 37.35 1.57
CA ALA A 105 -17.31 37.66 2.85
C ALA A 105 -18.11 36.46 3.38
N ASP A 106 -18.31 36.40 4.70
CA ASP A 106 -19.00 35.29 5.36
C ASP A 106 -20.38 34.97 4.75
N ARG A 107 -21.15 36.00 4.39
CA ARG A 107 -22.47 35.90 3.76
C ARG A 107 -22.46 35.29 2.35
N GLU A 108 -21.31 35.26 1.70
CA GLU A 108 -21.15 34.72 0.34
C GLU A 108 -20.80 33.23 0.34
N ILE A 109 -20.55 32.66 1.52
CA ILE A 109 -20.07 31.29 1.68
C ILE A 109 -21.20 30.48 2.29
N VAL A 110 -21.38 29.26 1.78
CA VAL A 110 -22.33 28.32 2.38
C VAL A 110 -21.95 28.05 3.85
N SER A 111 -22.89 27.54 4.64
CA SER A 111 -22.64 27.29 6.06
C SER A 111 -23.26 25.98 6.53
N GLY A 112 -22.74 25.47 7.64
CA GLY A 112 -23.21 24.25 8.27
C GLY A 112 -22.38 23.01 7.95
N THR A 113 -22.55 22.02 8.82
CA THR A 113 -21.83 20.74 8.77
C THR A 113 -22.14 19.93 7.52
N ARG A 114 -23.26 20.20 6.84
CA ARG A 114 -23.59 19.59 5.53
C ARG A 114 -22.50 19.84 4.48
N TYR A 115 -21.81 20.97 4.54
CA TYR A 115 -20.73 21.31 3.62
C TYR A 115 -19.37 21.13 4.29
N PHE A 116 -19.22 21.59 5.52
CA PHE A 116 -17.93 21.62 6.22
C PHE A 116 -17.95 20.68 7.42
N PHE A 117 -17.53 19.44 7.19
CA PHE A 117 -17.56 18.35 8.18
C PHE A 117 -16.15 17.82 8.49
N SER A 118 -16.04 17.02 9.54
CA SER A 118 -14.80 16.39 10.01
C SER A 118 -15.11 15.09 10.76
N GLY A 119 -14.08 14.36 11.19
CA GLY A 119 -14.27 13.16 12.02
C GLY A 119 -14.55 11.90 11.20
N ASP A 120 -15.48 11.06 11.66
CA ASP A 120 -15.70 9.72 11.08
C ASP A 120 -16.51 9.74 9.77
N ASP A 121 -17.00 10.91 9.38
CA ASP A 121 -17.64 11.18 8.09
C ASP A 121 -16.64 11.32 6.93
N THR A 122 -15.35 11.45 7.26
CA THR A 122 -14.26 11.57 6.29
C THR A 122 -13.64 10.20 5.94
N ILE A 123 -12.94 10.14 4.81
CA ILE A 123 -12.44 8.89 4.21
C ILE A 123 -10.92 8.86 4.01
N ALA A 124 -10.22 9.94 4.38
CA ALA A 124 -8.78 10.05 4.26
C ALA A 124 -8.16 10.46 5.61
N ASN A 125 -7.09 9.76 5.99
CA ASN A 125 -6.20 10.16 7.08
C ASN A 125 -4.76 10.19 6.56
N PRO A 126 -4.42 11.21 5.75
CA PRO A 126 -3.12 11.31 5.14
C PRO A 126 -2.04 11.68 6.18
N GLY A 127 -0.80 11.31 5.89
CA GLY A 127 0.35 11.76 6.67
C GLY A 127 0.77 13.19 6.33
N MET A 128 1.82 13.68 7.00
CA MET A 128 2.37 15.04 6.82
C MET A 128 2.63 15.41 5.36
N TRP A 129 3.05 14.45 4.52
CA TRP A 129 3.34 14.69 3.11
C TRP A 129 2.20 15.39 2.37
N HIS A 130 0.95 14.92 2.51
CA HIS A 130 -0.21 15.54 1.85
C HIS A 130 -0.40 17.00 2.26
N LEU A 131 -0.20 17.30 3.55
CA LEU A 131 -0.36 18.65 4.11
C LEU A 131 0.77 19.58 3.65
N THR A 132 2.01 19.10 3.65
CA THR A 132 3.19 19.91 3.27
C THR A 132 3.36 20.02 1.76
N ASN A 133 2.80 19.09 0.99
CA ASN A 133 2.85 19.06 -0.48
C ASN A 133 1.63 19.77 -1.12
N LYS A 134 0.87 20.56 -0.36
CA LYS A 134 -0.41 21.17 -0.77
C LYS A 134 -0.37 21.81 -2.16
N TYR A 135 0.69 22.55 -2.49
CA TYR A 135 0.85 23.15 -3.82
C TYR A 135 0.71 22.14 -4.96
N HIS A 136 1.46 21.05 -4.91
CA HIS A 136 1.46 20.01 -5.93
C HIS A 136 0.15 19.19 -5.91
N GLU A 137 -0.44 18.99 -4.73
CA GLU A 137 -1.75 18.34 -4.61
C GLU A 137 -2.86 19.17 -5.28
N ILE A 138 -2.81 20.51 -5.15
CA ILE A 138 -3.75 21.42 -5.84
C ILE A 138 -3.46 21.47 -7.34
N LEU A 139 -2.20 21.52 -7.78
CA LEU A 139 -1.87 21.41 -9.21
C LEU A 139 -2.45 20.14 -9.84
N SER A 140 -2.33 19.01 -9.14
CA SER A 140 -2.90 17.74 -9.57
C SER A 140 -4.42 17.80 -9.73
N LEU A 141 -5.11 18.53 -8.85
CA LEU A 141 -6.55 18.78 -8.99
C LEU A 141 -6.86 19.73 -10.15
N CYS A 142 -6.09 20.80 -10.35
CA CYS A 142 -6.25 21.69 -11.51
C CYS A 142 -6.15 20.90 -12.81
N ARG A 143 -5.12 20.05 -12.96
CA ARG A 143 -4.94 19.19 -14.13
C ARG A 143 -6.16 18.31 -14.39
N ILE A 144 -6.59 17.54 -13.39
CA ILE A 144 -7.73 16.62 -13.54
C ILE A 144 -9.00 17.39 -13.89
N PHE A 145 -9.30 18.45 -13.14
CA PHE A 145 -10.56 19.16 -13.30
C PHE A 145 -10.60 20.05 -14.54
N LYS A 146 -9.46 20.50 -15.08
CA LYS A 146 -9.41 21.13 -16.41
C LYS A 146 -9.84 20.14 -17.49
N ILE A 147 -9.21 18.96 -17.53
CA ILE A 147 -9.53 17.92 -18.51
C ILE A 147 -10.99 17.47 -18.39
N VAL A 148 -11.45 17.15 -17.17
CA VAL A 148 -12.83 16.69 -16.92
C VAL A 148 -13.86 17.75 -17.29
N ALA A 149 -13.54 19.04 -17.10
CA ALA A 149 -14.42 20.13 -17.41
C ALA A 149 -14.46 20.49 -18.90
N GLU A 150 -13.40 20.24 -19.65
CA GLU A 150 -13.33 20.56 -21.07
C GLU A 150 -13.84 19.41 -21.95
N ASP A 151 -13.92 18.19 -21.42
CA ASP A 151 -14.38 17.04 -22.16
C ASP A 151 -15.91 17.06 -22.39
N PRO A 152 -16.38 17.14 -23.65
CA PRO A 152 -17.81 17.22 -23.98
C PRO A 152 -18.58 15.91 -23.70
N THR A 153 -17.89 14.81 -23.42
CA THR A 153 -18.50 13.53 -23.04
C THR A 153 -18.93 13.50 -21.58
N VAL A 154 -18.40 14.39 -20.73
CA VAL A 154 -18.75 14.46 -19.31
C VAL A 154 -20.04 15.26 -19.12
N LYS A 155 -21.18 14.58 -19.01
CA LYS A 155 -22.51 15.19 -18.82
C LYS A 155 -23.18 14.78 -17.52
N THR A 156 -22.67 13.75 -16.88
CA THR A 156 -23.21 13.17 -15.65
C THR A 156 -22.12 13.00 -14.60
N VAL A 157 -22.54 12.87 -13.34
CA VAL A 157 -21.63 12.59 -12.22
C VAL A 157 -20.86 11.27 -12.43
N GLU A 158 -21.52 10.26 -13.02
CA GLU A 158 -20.88 8.97 -13.29
C GLU A 158 -19.80 9.07 -14.37
N GLU A 159 -20.06 9.78 -15.47
CA GLU A 159 -19.04 10.03 -16.51
C GLU A 159 -17.86 10.83 -15.94
N ALA A 160 -18.11 11.83 -15.10
CA ALA A 160 -17.06 12.56 -14.42
C ALA A 160 -16.21 11.65 -13.53
N LYS A 161 -16.83 10.74 -12.76
CA LYS A 161 -16.12 9.77 -11.92
C LYS A 161 -15.26 8.81 -12.74
N LEU A 162 -15.78 8.28 -13.85
CA LEU A 162 -15.03 7.38 -14.74
C LEU A 162 -13.80 8.07 -15.35
N MET A 163 -13.93 9.33 -15.73
CA MET A 163 -12.80 10.11 -16.24
C MET A 163 -11.78 10.42 -15.14
N ILE A 164 -12.24 10.84 -13.96
CA ILE A 164 -11.38 11.05 -12.79
C ILE A 164 -10.63 9.78 -12.42
N GLU A 165 -11.29 8.61 -12.47
CA GLU A 165 -10.67 7.31 -12.22
C GLU A 165 -9.51 7.05 -13.19
N THR A 166 -9.78 7.19 -14.49
CA THR A 166 -8.76 7.04 -15.55
C THR A 166 -7.57 7.98 -15.32
N LEU A 167 -7.83 9.28 -15.17
CA LEU A 167 -6.78 10.29 -15.02
C LEU A 167 -5.96 10.12 -13.74
N ALA A 168 -6.60 9.78 -12.62
CA ALA A 168 -5.92 9.54 -11.35
C ALA A 168 -5.10 8.25 -11.39
N TYR A 169 -5.62 7.20 -12.04
CA TYR A 169 -4.89 5.95 -12.22
C TYR A 169 -3.65 6.14 -13.09
N ASP A 170 -3.79 6.81 -14.23
CA ASP A 170 -2.67 7.12 -15.13
C ASP A 170 -1.64 8.04 -14.44
N ALA A 171 -2.08 8.96 -13.57
CA ALA A 171 -1.15 9.80 -12.82
C ALA A 171 -0.33 9.03 -11.77
N ILE A 172 -0.84 7.89 -11.27
CA ILE A 172 -0.13 7.05 -10.30
C ILE A 172 0.79 6.05 -11.00
N TYR A 173 0.31 5.45 -12.09
CA TYR A 173 0.91 4.25 -12.70
C TYR A 173 1.41 4.44 -14.14
N GLY A 174 0.93 5.46 -14.83
CA GLY A 174 1.30 5.80 -16.20
C GLY A 174 2.35 6.91 -16.25
N GLU A 175 2.52 7.46 -17.46
CA GLU A 175 3.36 8.61 -17.74
C GLU A 175 2.47 9.83 -17.98
N ILE A 176 2.77 10.93 -17.28
CA ILE A 176 2.16 12.22 -17.54
C ILE A 176 3.12 13.02 -18.41
N ASP A 177 2.60 13.61 -19.47
CA ASP A 177 3.36 14.55 -20.30
C ASP A 177 3.90 15.71 -19.45
N SER A 178 5.22 15.87 -19.42
CA SER A 178 5.90 16.92 -18.64
C SER A 178 5.59 18.33 -19.15
N GLU A 179 5.14 18.45 -20.40
CA GLU A 179 4.74 19.72 -21.01
C GLU A 179 3.26 20.05 -20.77
N SER A 180 2.51 19.17 -20.10
CA SER A 180 1.09 19.42 -19.81
C SER A 180 0.89 20.55 -18.78
N GLU A 181 -0.19 21.32 -18.94
CA GLU A 181 -0.58 22.32 -17.96
C GLU A 181 -0.79 21.68 -16.58
N PHE A 182 -0.42 22.44 -15.53
CA PHE A 182 -0.43 21.97 -14.14
C PHE A 182 0.37 20.68 -13.89
N PHE A 183 1.34 20.36 -14.75
CA PHE A 183 2.25 19.23 -14.53
C PHE A 183 2.97 19.37 -13.19
N THR A 184 3.17 18.23 -12.52
CA THR A 184 4.03 18.16 -11.36
C THR A 184 4.77 16.83 -11.31
N GLU A 185 6.08 16.91 -11.04
CA GLU A 185 6.91 15.73 -10.77
C GLU A 185 6.66 15.12 -9.38
N ASN A 186 6.04 15.89 -8.47
CA ASN A 186 5.81 15.44 -7.10
C ASN A 186 4.67 14.43 -7.07
N LYS A 187 4.91 13.32 -6.36
CA LYS A 187 3.87 12.33 -6.09
C LYS A 187 2.77 12.94 -5.21
N CYS A 188 1.56 12.93 -5.73
CA CYS A 188 0.40 13.51 -5.08
C CYS A 188 -0.54 12.40 -4.58
N SER A 189 -0.90 12.51 -3.31
CA SER A 189 -1.73 11.54 -2.61
C SER A 189 -3.22 11.72 -2.91
N ILE A 190 -3.61 12.88 -3.44
CA ILE A 190 -4.98 13.19 -3.86
C ILE A 190 -5.49 12.22 -4.92
N TYR A 191 -4.63 11.66 -5.77
CA TYR A 191 -5.05 10.66 -6.76
C TYR A 191 -5.65 9.42 -6.11
N HIS A 192 -5.04 8.89 -5.05
CA HIS A 192 -5.59 7.75 -4.32
C HIS A 192 -6.91 8.09 -3.62
N ILE A 193 -7.05 9.34 -3.14
CA ILE A 193 -8.29 9.84 -2.54
C ILE A 193 -9.41 9.89 -3.58
N LEU A 194 -9.13 10.45 -4.76
CA LEU A 194 -10.09 10.55 -5.87
C LEU A 194 -10.54 9.17 -6.35
N LEU A 195 -9.63 8.21 -6.52
CA LEU A 195 -9.97 6.83 -6.86
C LEU A 195 -10.97 6.25 -5.86
N HIS A 196 -10.72 6.41 -4.56
CA HIS A 196 -11.60 5.88 -3.53
C HIS A 196 -12.94 6.63 -3.43
N LEU A 197 -12.95 7.96 -3.63
CA LEU A 197 -14.19 8.75 -3.67
C LEU A 197 -15.07 8.38 -4.87
N ALA A 198 -14.47 8.14 -6.04
CA ALA A 198 -15.18 7.76 -7.25
C ALA A 198 -15.72 6.33 -7.16
N PHE A 199 -14.88 5.37 -6.76
CA PHE A 199 -15.21 3.94 -6.76
C PHE A 199 -14.74 3.23 -5.48
N PRO A 200 -15.44 3.43 -4.35
CA PRO A 200 -15.05 2.85 -3.06
C PRO A 200 -15.14 1.33 -2.98
N ASP A 201 -15.88 0.69 -3.88
CA ASP A 201 -15.91 -0.78 -3.99
C ASP A 201 -14.70 -1.35 -4.76
N ARG A 202 -13.99 -0.51 -5.54
CA ARG A 202 -12.83 -0.91 -6.35
C ARG A 202 -11.50 -0.62 -5.69
N TYR A 203 -11.43 0.51 -4.97
CA TYR A 203 -10.21 1.01 -4.36
C TYR A 203 -10.37 1.09 -2.84
N GLU A 204 -9.30 0.83 -2.09
CA GLU A 204 -9.31 0.95 -0.64
C GLU A 204 -9.06 2.38 -0.16
N ALA A 205 -9.54 2.72 1.05
CA ALA A 205 -9.28 3.99 1.75
C ALA A 205 -7.82 4.10 2.25
N ILE A 206 -6.85 3.90 1.37
CA ILE A 206 -5.42 3.94 1.66
C ILE A 206 -4.81 5.03 0.81
N VAL A 207 -4.47 6.15 1.47
CA VAL A 207 -3.88 7.31 0.80
C VAL A 207 -2.37 7.16 0.59
N SER A 208 -1.69 6.44 1.48
CA SER A 208 -0.24 6.30 1.44
C SER A 208 0.21 5.20 0.48
N GLU A 209 0.94 5.61 -0.55
CA GLU A 209 1.64 4.74 -1.49
C GLU A 209 2.57 3.71 -0.82
N ASN A 210 3.27 4.15 0.22
CA ASN A 210 4.13 3.28 1.03
C ASN A 210 3.30 2.24 1.80
N HIS A 211 2.12 2.59 2.29
CA HIS A 211 1.23 1.62 2.94
C HIS A 211 0.72 0.59 1.94
N LYS A 212 0.26 1.03 0.76
CA LYS A 212 -0.16 0.15 -0.33
C LYS A 212 0.94 -0.87 -0.68
N THR A 213 2.16 -0.38 -0.88
CA THR A 213 3.32 -1.22 -1.22
C THR A 213 3.65 -2.21 -0.10
N ARG A 214 3.60 -1.79 1.17
CA ARG A 214 3.88 -2.66 2.32
C ARG A 214 2.81 -3.71 2.54
N ILE A 215 1.53 -3.36 2.40
CA ILE A 215 0.41 -4.31 2.49
C ILE A 215 0.62 -5.42 1.45
N VAL A 216 0.83 -5.05 0.19
CA VAL A 216 1.08 -6.01 -0.89
C VAL A 216 2.32 -6.87 -0.65
N SER A 217 3.37 -6.29 -0.05
CA SER A 217 4.60 -7.03 0.25
C SER A 217 4.43 -8.01 1.41
N VAL A 218 3.71 -7.63 2.47
CA VAL A 218 3.46 -8.48 3.65
C VAL A 218 2.55 -9.65 3.29
N PHE A 219 1.49 -9.37 2.54
CA PHE A 219 0.50 -10.37 2.15
C PHE A 219 0.78 -10.98 0.78
N ALA A 220 2.03 -10.96 0.29
CA ALA A 220 2.37 -11.51 -1.01
C ALA A 220 2.03 -13.01 -1.13
N HIS A 221 2.12 -13.77 -0.03
CA HIS A 221 1.71 -15.18 0.06
C HIS A 221 0.20 -15.38 -0.16
N VAL A 222 -0.62 -14.46 0.35
CA VAL A 222 -2.08 -14.49 0.22
C VAL A 222 -2.53 -14.36 -1.24
N ILE A 223 -1.71 -13.72 -2.08
CA ILE A 223 -2.02 -13.42 -3.49
C ILE A 223 -0.98 -13.97 -4.48
N ALA A 224 -0.36 -15.11 -4.15
CA ALA A 224 0.74 -15.68 -4.93
C ALA A 224 0.32 -16.06 -6.36
N GLU A 225 -0.93 -16.51 -6.55
CA GLU A 225 -1.48 -16.88 -7.85
C GLU A 225 -1.90 -15.67 -8.68
N GLU A 226 -2.11 -14.53 -8.04
CA GLU A 226 -2.62 -13.30 -8.62
C GLU A 226 -1.52 -12.23 -8.80
N ALA A 227 -0.25 -12.65 -8.90
CA ALA A 227 0.91 -11.77 -9.04
C ALA A 227 0.88 -10.86 -10.28
N ILE A 228 0.09 -11.24 -11.31
CA ILE A 228 -0.10 -10.49 -12.55
C ILE A 228 -1.03 -9.28 -12.40
N LEU A 229 -1.79 -9.17 -11.30
CA LEU A 229 -2.71 -8.06 -11.08
C LEU A 229 -1.95 -6.78 -10.73
N ASP A 230 -2.53 -5.64 -11.12
CA ASP A 230 -2.04 -4.34 -10.66
C ASP A 230 -2.19 -4.20 -9.14
N ARG A 231 -1.52 -3.20 -8.58
CA ARG A 231 -1.44 -3.03 -7.13
C ARG A 231 -2.79 -2.79 -6.47
N GLU A 232 -3.70 -2.05 -7.09
CA GLU A 232 -5.02 -1.76 -6.50
C GLU A 232 -5.85 -3.04 -6.43
N ARG A 233 -5.86 -3.82 -7.50
CA ARG A 233 -6.53 -5.13 -7.54
C ARG A 233 -5.92 -6.11 -6.54
N ARG A 234 -4.59 -6.14 -6.40
CA ARG A 234 -3.91 -6.97 -5.40
C ARG A 234 -4.35 -6.63 -3.98
N ILE A 235 -4.47 -5.35 -3.64
CA ILE A 235 -4.95 -4.93 -2.31
C ILE A 235 -6.40 -5.36 -2.10
N SER A 236 -7.27 -5.16 -3.09
CA SER A 236 -8.67 -5.61 -3.00
C SER A 236 -8.77 -7.12 -2.76
N ARG A 237 -7.97 -7.94 -3.47
CA ARG A 237 -7.89 -9.40 -3.24
C ARG A 237 -7.37 -9.76 -1.85
N ILE A 238 -6.38 -9.03 -1.33
CA ILE A 238 -5.91 -9.22 0.04
C ILE A 238 -7.06 -8.96 1.03
N ARG A 239 -7.81 -7.86 0.85
CA ARG A 239 -8.97 -7.58 1.71
C ARG A 239 -9.98 -8.71 1.64
N GLU A 240 -10.37 -9.15 0.44
CA GLU A 240 -11.34 -10.23 0.25
C GLU A 240 -10.93 -11.52 0.98
N LYS A 241 -9.68 -11.97 0.82
CA LYS A 241 -9.18 -13.19 1.46
C LYS A 241 -9.09 -13.09 2.98
N LEU A 242 -8.80 -11.90 3.52
CA LEU A 242 -8.73 -11.67 4.96
C LEU A 242 -10.09 -11.29 5.58
N TYR A 243 -11.12 -11.00 4.77
CA TYR A 243 -12.31 -10.32 5.25
C TYR A 243 -13.09 -11.12 6.29
N ASP A 244 -13.15 -12.44 6.15
CA ASP A 244 -13.96 -13.29 7.04
C ASP A 244 -13.21 -13.65 8.33
N SER A 245 -11.89 -13.77 8.27
CA SER A 245 -11.04 -14.14 9.42
C SER A 245 -10.50 -12.94 10.22
N HIS A 246 -10.46 -11.75 9.62
CA HIS A 246 -9.91 -10.55 10.24
C HIS A 246 -10.84 -9.35 10.12
N GLY A 247 -10.47 -8.25 10.76
CA GLY A 247 -11.24 -7.03 10.84
C GLY A 247 -12.39 -7.13 11.83
N VAL A 248 -12.14 -7.71 13.00
CA VAL A 248 -13.16 -7.84 14.07
C VAL A 248 -13.52 -6.45 14.57
N THR A 249 -14.77 -6.05 14.36
CA THR A 249 -15.33 -4.80 14.85
C THR A 249 -16.84 -4.90 14.93
N ASP A 250 -17.44 -4.26 15.95
CA ASP A 250 -18.89 -4.13 16.07
C ASP A 250 -19.49 -3.19 15.01
N ASP A 251 -18.64 -2.45 14.30
CA ASP A 251 -18.99 -1.52 13.25
C ASP A 251 -18.68 -2.12 11.87
N SER A 252 -19.67 -2.82 11.31
CA SER A 252 -19.57 -3.43 9.97
C SER A 252 -19.23 -2.43 8.87
N ASP A 253 -19.59 -1.17 9.07
CA ASP A 253 -19.36 -0.05 8.17
C ASP A 253 -17.89 0.39 8.20
N ARG A 254 -17.31 0.48 9.39
CA ARG A 254 -15.88 0.69 9.58
C ARG A 254 -15.06 -0.46 9.03
N LYS A 255 -15.54 -1.71 9.14
CA LYS A 255 -14.83 -2.87 8.58
C LYS A 255 -14.54 -2.71 7.10
N ARG A 256 -15.53 -2.26 6.34
CA ARG A 256 -15.40 -2.05 4.87
C ARG A 256 -14.58 -0.82 4.52
N ARG A 257 -14.76 0.30 5.24
CA ARG A 257 -14.04 1.55 4.95
C ARG A 257 -12.56 1.49 5.31
N TRP A 258 -12.23 0.90 6.45
CA TRP A 258 -10.94 1.06 7.09
C TRP A 258 -10.27 -0.29 7.38
N PHE A 259 -10.58 -1.33 6.61
CA PHE A 259 -10.15 -2.71 6.86
C PHE A 259 -8.68 -2.84 7.30
N PHE A 260 -7.76 -2.31 6.50
CA PHE A 260 -6.32 -2.40 6.76
C PHE A 260 -5.84 -1.61 7.99
N TYR A 261 -6.68 -0.74 8.54
CA TYR A 261 -6.40 0.08 9.72
C TYR A 261 -7.17 -0.36 10.96
N LEU A 262 -7.89 -1.48 10.91
CA LEU A 262 -8.52 -2.09 12.09
C LEU A 262 -7.47 -2.64 13.05
N GLU A 263 -7.81 -2.72 14.33
CA GLU A 263 -6.88 -3.02 15.43
C GLU A 263 -6.21 -4.40 15.30
N ASP A 264 -6.88 -5.38 14.70
CA ASP A 264 -6.36 -6.72 14.45
C ASP A 264 -5.62 -6.85 13.11
N VAL A 265 -5.99 -6.07 12.09
CA VAL A 265 -5.35 -6.10 10.76
C VAL A 265 -4.09 -5.22 10.70
N LYS A 266 -4.15 -4.02 11.26
CA LYS A 266 -3.08 -3.01 11.17
C LYS A 266 -1.73 -3.50 11.71
N PRO A 267 -1.63 -4.20 12.86
CA PRO A 267 -0.37 -4.70 13.40
C PRO A 267 0.33 -5.73 12.50
N LEU A 268 -0.41 -6.40 11.60
CA LEU A 268 0.16 -7.37 10.68
C LEU A 268 1.18 -6.72 9.74
N TRP A 269 0.97 -5.45 9.35
CA TRP A 269 1.76 -4.78 8.31
C TRP A 269 2.39 -3.43 8.70
N ILE A 270 1.78 -2.61 9.58
CA ILE A 270 2.17 -1.20 9.82
C ILE A 270 3.60 -1.03 10.38
N GLY A 271 4.18 -2.08 10.99
CA GLY A 271 5.55 -2.14 11.52
C GLY A 271 6.57 -2.91 10.67
N ARG A 272 6.13 -3.67 9.65
CA ARG A 272 7.00 -4.48 8.78
C ARG A 272 7.69 -3.63 7.70
N LYS A 273 8.76 -2.93 8.08
CA LYS A 273 9.48 -1.99 7.21
C LYS A 273 10.55 -2.67 6.36
N THR A 274 11.22 -3.70 6.88
CA THR A 274 12.28 -4.39 6.13
C THR A 274 11.73 -5.58 5.36
N ARG A 275 12.41 -5.97 4.27
CA ARG A 275 12.10 -7.22 3.55
C ARG A 275 12.14 -8.44 4.48
N ARG A 276 13.03 -8.43 5.48
CA ARG A 276 13.12 -9.49 6.50
C ARG A 276 11.85 -9.51 7.33
N ASP A 277 11.37 -8.38 7.84
CA ASP A 277 10.15 -8.31 8.66
C ASP A 277 8.91 -8.70 7.88
N GLN A 278 8.84 -8.29 6.61
CA GLN A 278 7.74 -8.62 5.71
C GLN A 278 7.72 -10.13 5.42
N ARG A 279 8.87 -10.73 5.11
CA ARG A 279 8.98 -12.18 4.90
C ARG A 279 8.69 -12.96 6.18
N THR A 280 9.18 -12.52 7.33
CA THR A 280 8.87 -13.15 8.61
C THR A 280 7.38 -13.06 8.92
N ALA A 281 6.72 -11.93 8.65
CA ALA A 281 5.29 -11.80 8.84
C ALA A 281 4.49 -12.73 7.91
N SER A 282 4.92 -12.85 6.65
CA SER A 282 4.38 -13.79 5.67
C SER A 282 4.50 -15.25 6.14
N VAL A 283 5.71 -15.66 6.55
CA VAL A 283 5.97 -17.03 7.02
C VAL A 283 5.25 -17.34 8.34
N MET A 284 5.16 -16.37 9.25
CA MET A 284 4.46 -16.56 10.52
C MET A 284 2.92 -16.56 10.37
N ALA A 285 2.40 -16.09 9.24
CA ALA A 285 1.00 -16.25 8.88
C ALA A 285 0.77 -17.65 8.31
N GLU A 286 1.60 -18.08 7.34
CA GLU A 286 1.59 -19.45 6.80
C GLU A 286 1.66 -20.52 7.91
N LEU A 287 2.57 -20.36 8.88
CA LEU A 287 2.69 -21.30 10.01
C LEU A 287 1.48 -21.30 10.95
N ARG A 288 0.74 -20.19 11.06
CA ARG A 288 -0.47 -20.11 11.88
C ARG A 288 -1.68 -20.70 11.16
N ASP A 289 -1.80 -20.43 9.87
CA ASP A 289 -2.81 -21.07 9.02
C ASP A 289 -2.58 -22.59 8.94
N GLU A 290 -1.32 -23.05 8.97
CA GLU A 290 -0.97 -24.48 9.11
C GLU A 290 -1.31 -25.08 10.48
N GLU A 291 -1.24 -24.31 11.58
CA GLU A 291 -1.64 -24.76 12.92
C GLU A 291 -3.18 -24.81 13.07
N ASP A 292 -3.92 -23.94 12.38
CA ASP A 292 -5.39 -23.85 12.42
C ASP A 292 -6.08 -24.72 11.33
N ALA A 293 -5.36 -25.18 10.31
CA ALA A 293 -5.87 -26.11 9.31
C ALA A 293 -6.06 -27.51 9.92
N GLY A 294 -7.32 -27.84 10.26
CA GLY A 294 -7.71 -29.19 10.64
C GLY A 294 -7.33 -30.25 9.58
N GLU A 295 -7.18 -31.48 10.05
CA GLU A 295 -6.65 -32.70 9.38
C GLU A 295 -7.13 -32.99 7.93
N LEU A 296 -6.75 -32.19 6.94
CA LEU A 296 -6.96 -32.48 5.52
C LEU A 296 -5.63 -32.44 4.76
N GLU A 297 -5.02 -33.62 4.66
CA GLU A 297 -3.73 -33.90 4.02
C GLU A 297 -3.91 -34.13 2.49
N GLY A 298 -3.08 -33.52 1.64
CA GLY A 298 -2.90 -33.99 0.25
C GLY A 298 -2.81 -32.97 -0.90
N GLU A 299 -2.82 -31.66 -0.66
CA GLU A 299 -2.76 -30.69 -1.77
C GLU A 299 -1.32 -30.47 -2.29
N ARG A 300 -1.12 -30.55 -3.62
CA ARG A 300 0.19 -30.38 -4.25
C ARG A 300 0.47 -28.90 -4.52
N MET A 301 1.21 -28.26 -3.62
CA MET A 301 1.74 -26.91 -3.83
C MET A 301 3.09 -26.92 -4.56
N GLY A 302 3.18 -26.13 -5.64
CA GLY A 302 4.43 -25.86 -6.34
C GLY A 302 5.22 -24.74 -5.67
N ASN A 303 6.43 -25.05 -5.20
CA ASN A 303 7.33 -24.07 -4.56
C ASN A 303 8.36 -23.49 -5.55
N THR A 304 8.39 -22.17 -5.72
CA THR A 304 9.49 -21.45 -6.39
C THR A 304 10.45 -20.89 -5.34
N GLY A 305 11.50 -21.64 -5.01
CA GLY A 305 12.55 -21.25 -4.08
C GLY A 305 13.86 -20.84 -4.77
N TYR A 306 14.57 -19.86 -4.22
CA TYR A 306 15.96 -19.62 -4.58
C TYR A 306 16.84 -20.77 -4.07
N ARG A 307 17.46 -21.52 -4.99
CA ARG A 307 18.32 -22.65 -4.66
C ARG A 307 19.75 -22.16 -4.41
N LEU A 308 20.22 -22.25 -3.17
CA LEU A 308 21.64 -22.08 -2.86
C LEU A 308 22.45 -23.13 -3.65
N ARG A 309 23.37 -22.70 -4.51
CA ARG A 309 24.21 -23.59 -5.32
C ARG A 309 25.14 -24.38 -4.41
N ARG A 310 24.84 -25.66 -4.21
CA ARG A 310 25.69 -26.62 -3.48
C ARG A 310 26.68 -27.27 -4.45
N SER A 311 27.92 -27.50 -4.03
CA SER A 311 28.90 -28.22 -4.84
C SER A 311 28.57 -29.72 -4.86
N GLY A 312 28.05 -30.21 -5.99
CA GLY A 312 27.76 -31.65 -6.17
C GLY A 312 29.00 -32.52 -5.99
N LYS A 313 30.17 -32.02 -6.42
CA LYS A 313 31.47 -32.67 -6.20
C LYS A 313 31.76 -32.87 -4.71
N LEU A 314 31.50 -31.84 -3.89
CA LEU A 314 31.77 -31.88 -2.45
C LEU A 314 30.81 -32.84 -1.72
N VAL A 315 29.53 -32.84 -2.11
CA VAL A 315 28.51 -33.78 -1.59
C VAL A 315 28.89 -35.22 -1.92
N LEU A 316 29.29 -35.49 -3.16
CA LEU A 316 29.71 -36.82 -3.58
C LEU A 316 30.99 -37.26 -2.86
N SER A 317 31.98 -36.36 -2.72
CA SER A 317 33.19 -36.64 -1.96
C SER A 317 32.92 -36.94 -0.48
N ALA A 318 31.92 -36.29 0.14
CA ALA A 318 31.51 -36.58 1.51
C ALA A 318 30.90 -37.98 1.64
N LYS A 319 30.00 -38.35 0.72
CA LYS A 319 29.40 -39.68 0.67
C LYS A 319 30.45 -40.77 0.41
N MET A 320 31.36 -40.55 -0.54
CA MET A 320 32.45 -41.49 -0.82
C MET A 320 33.41 -41.67 0.37
N ARG A 321 33.76 -40.57 1.06
CA ARG A 321 34.57 -40.61 2.30
C ARG A 321 33.93 -41.51 3.35
N ASP A 322 32.60 -41.40 3.49
CA ASP A 322 31.83 -42.13 4.49
C ASP A 322 31.28 -43.47 3.95
N ARG A 323 31.72 -43.92 2.76
CA ARG A 323 31.29 -45.16 2.09
C ARG A 323 29.77 -45.29 1.94
N PHE A 324 29.10 -44.16 1.72
CA PHE A 324 27.64 -44.05 1.67
C PHE A 324 26.93 -44.62 2.90
N THR A 325 27.60 -44.60 4.05
CA THR A 325 27.09 -45.10 5.31
C THR A 325 26.82 -43.94 6.26
N CYS A 326 25.70 -44.01 6.99
CA CYS A 326 25.38 -43.06 8.04
C CYS A 326 26.46 -43.11 9.13
N VAL A 327 27.17 -42.00 9.36
CA VAL A 327 28.24 -41.96 10.37
C VAL A 327 27.72 -42.08 11.81
N ALA A 328 26.42 -41.83 12.00
CA ALA A 328 25.75 -41.91 13.30
C ALA A 328 25.29 -43.34 13.62
N CYS A 329 24.42 -43.94 12.80
CA CYS A 329 23.78 -45.23 13.08
C CYS A 329 24.24 -46.38 12.19
N GLU A 330 25.27 -46.19 11.36
CA GLU A 330 25.83 -47.21 10.46
C GLU A 330 24.87 -47.74 9.38
N PHE A 331 23.70 -47.13 9.23
CA PHE A 331 22.75 -47.43 8.16
C PHE A 331 23.40 -47.26 6.78
N HIS A 332 23.25 -48.28 5.94
CA HIS A 332 23.69 -48.32 4.55
C HIS A 332 22.62 -49.02 3.71
N TYR A 333 22.38 -48.52 2.49
CA TYR A 333 21.47 -49.13 1.53
C TYR A 333 21.92 -48.76 0.11
N ASP A 334 22.52 -49.72 -0.59
CA ASP A 334 22.92 -49.68 -2.00
C ASP A 334 23.46 -48.33 -2.49
N ASP A 335 24.27 -47.67 -1.67
CA ASP A 335 24.81 -46.31 -1.90
C ASP A 335 23.78 -45.19 -2.15
N GLN A 336 22.47 -45.43 -2.00
CA GLN A 336 21.40 -44.55 -2.50
C GLN A 336 20.70 -43.69 -1.43
N ILE A 337 20.58 -44.17 -0.19
CA ILE A 337 19.68 -43.57 0.83
C ILE A 337 20.46 -42.89 1.96
N VAL A 338 21.47 -42.10 1.61
CA VAL A 338 22.17 -41.23 2.56
C VAL A 338 22.35 -39.82 2.01
N GLN A 339 22.38 -38.84 2.91
CA GLN A 339 22.41 -37.42 2.60
C GLN A 339 23.63 -36.76 3.24
N ALA A 340 24.27 -35.84 2.51
CA ALA A 340 25.34 -35.03 3.07
C ALA A 340 24.76 -33.82 3.81
N HIS A 341 25.03 -33.75 5.11
CA HIS A 341 24.58 -32.71 6.01
C HIS A 341 25.69 -31.68 6.26
N HIS A 342 25.35 -30.39 6.35
CA HIS A 342 26.31 -29.34 6.70
C HIS A 342 26.27 -29.11 8.21
N LEU A 343 27.42 -29.22 8.87
CA LEU A 343 27.54 -28.97 10.31
C LEU A 343 27.29 -27.50 10.68
N ASP A 344 27.63 -26.60 9.77
CA ASP A 344 27.27 -25.18 9.84
C ASP A 344 26.26 -24.86 8.71
N PRO A 345 24.98 -24.62 9.03
CA PRO A 345 23.94 -24.43 8.04
C PRO A 345 24.18 -23.24 7.12
N LEU A 346 24.19 -23.47 5.80
CA LEU A 346 24.43 -22.42 4.80
C LEU A 346 23.43 -21.25 4.87
N SER A 347 22.21 -21.51 5.36
CA SER A 347 21.16 -20.50 5.55
C SER A 347 21.45 -19.51 6.68
N GLU A 348 22.37 -19.84 7.60
CA GLU A 348 22.74 -19.00 8.74
C GLU A 348 23.95 -18.11 8.45
N ARG A 349 24.61 -18.31 7.30
CA ARG A 349 25.81 -17.54 6.93
C ARG A 349 25.43 -16.15 6.45
N LYS A 350 26.12 -15.14 6.99
CA LYS A 350 25.96 -13.73 6.58
C LYS A 350 26.62 -13.44 5.23
N GLN A 351 27.63 -14.22 4.83
CA GLN A 351 28.33 -14.10 3.55
C GLN A 351 28.71 -15.49 3.00
N PRO A 352 28.91 -15.65 1.68
CA PRO A 352 29.39 -16.90 1.11
C PRO A 352 30.80 -17.25 1.62
N GLU A 353 30.89 -18.34 2.38
CA GLU A 353 32.17 -18.86 2.89
C GLU A 353 32.52 -20.19 2.23
N LYS A 354 33.83 -20.48 2.12
CA LYS A 354 34.35 -21.70 1.51
C LYS A 354 34.04 -22.92 2.40
N THR A 355 33.10 -23.77 1.97
CA THR A 355 32.82 -25.06 2.61
C THR A 355 33.82 -26.12 2.15
N GLY A 356 34.44 -26.82 3.09
CA GLY A 356 35.34 -27.95 2.86
C GLY A 356 34.72 -29.29 3.27
N LEU A 357 35.40 -30.40 2.95
CA LEU A 357 34.90 -31.75 3.23
C LEU A 357 34.68 -32.00 4.73
N LYS A 358 35.47 -31.35 5.59
CA LYS A 358 35.37 -31.43 7.05
C LYS A 358 34.06 -30.85 7.62
N ASP A 359 33.39 -29.99 6.85
CA ASP A 359 32.16 -29.31 7.27
C ASP A 359 30.90 -30.11 6.91
N LEU A 360 31.08 -31.29 6.28
CA LEU A 360 30.00 -32.19 5.91
C LEU A 360 30.13 -33.57 6.57
N ILE A 361 28.98 -34.17 6.87
CA ILE A 361 28.84 -35.55 7.32
C ILE A 361 27.74 -36.28 6.54
N THR A 362 27.87 -37.59 6.38
CA THR A 362 26.86 -38.43 5.71
C THR A 362 25.91 -39.04 6.74
N LEU A 363 24.61 -38.79 6.60
CA LEU A 363 23.55 -39.25 7.50
C LEU A 363 22.42 -39.95 6.73
N CYS A 364 21.76 -40.94 7.34
CA CYS A 364 20.49 -41.49 6.84
C CYS A 364 19.35 -40.46 7.03
N PRO A 365 18.18 -40.62 6.39
CA PRO A 365 17.07 -39.67 6.49
C PRO A 365 16.66 -39.35 7.94
N ASN A 366 16.58 -40.35 8.80
CA ASN A 366 16.18 -40.19 10.20
C ASN A 366 17.22 -39.38 11.00
N CYS A 367 18.50 -39.79 10.93
CA CYS A 367 19.58 -39.06 11.60
C CYS A 367 19.75 -37.63 11.05
N HIS A 368 19.52 -37.44 9.75
CA HIS A 368 19.59 -36.14 9.10
C HIS A 368 18.50 -35.19 9.63
N TYR A 369 17.28 -35.70 9.83
CA TYR A 369 16.19 -34.94 10.42
C TYR A 369 16.50 -34.55 11.88
N ILE A 370 16.94 -35.50 12.70
CA ILE A 370 17.32 -35.25 14.10
C ILE A 370 18.48 -34.25 14.19
N ALA A 371 19.45 -34.30 13.27
CA ALA A 371 20.55 -33.35 13.23
C ALA A 371 20.08 -31.89 13.07
N HIS A 372 19.09 -31.64 12.21
CA HIS A 372 18.49 -30.30 12.08
C HIS A 372 17.83 -29.83 13.38
N TYR A 373 17.18 -30.74 14.12
CA TYR A 373 16.58 -30.42 15.41
C TYR A 373 17.65 -30.09 16.47
N LEU A 374 18.71 -30.89 16.56
CA LEU A 374 19.80 -30.68 17.53
C LEU A 374 20.56 -29.37 17.26
N LEU A 375 20.89 -29.06 16.00
CA LEU A 375 21.62 -27.84 15.64
C LEU A 375 20.92 -26.54 16.04
N ARG A 376 19.58 -26.54 16.13
CA ARG A 376 18.79 -25.39 16.61
C ARG A 376 18.86 -25.22 18.12
N LYS A 377 19.14 -26.29 18.87
CA LYS A 377 19.17 -26.27 20.34
C LYS A 377 20.49 -25.78 20.90
N SER A 378 21.61 -26.11 20.27
CA SER A 378 22.93 -25.75 20.80
C SER A 378 24.02 -25.73 19.74
N TYR A 379 24.93 -24.76 19.86
CA TYR A 379 26.12 -24.65 19.01
C TYR A 379 27.09 -25.83 19.17
N VAL A 380 26.98 -26.59 20.28
CA VAL A 380 27.82 -27.76 20.53
C VAL A 380 27.68 -28.81 19.43
N TYR A 381 26.50 -28.88 18.80
CA TYR A 381 26.20 -29.80 17.71
C TYR A 381 26.68 -29.32 16.34
N LYS A 382 27.21 -28.09 16.22
CA LYS A 382 27.95 -27.66 15.01
C LYS A 382 29.32 -28.34 14.92
N ARG A 383 29.75 -29.05 15.97
CA ARG A 383 30.95 -29.90 15.96
C ARG A 383 30.54 -31.34 15.65
N LYS A 384 31.25 -31.95 14.70
CA LYS A 384 31.01 -33.34 14.24
C LYS A 384 30.85 -34.31 15.41
N ASP A 385 31.81 -34.33 16.32
CA ASP A 385 31.85 -35.32 17.39
C ASP A 385 30.68 -35.16 18.37
N GLY A 386 30.32 -33.91 18.68
CA GLY A 386 29.17 -33.60 19.54
C GLY A 386 27.84 -34.04 18.91
N LEU A 387 27.67 -33.80 17.61
CA LEU A 387 26.47 -34.22 16.88
C LEU A 387 26.37 -35.74 16.74
N VAL A 388 27.46 -36.40 16.34
CA VAL A 388 27.48 -37.86 16.14
C VAL A 388 27.27 -38.61 17.46
N ALA A 389 27.86 -38.14 18.56
CA ALA A 389 27.67 -38.76 19.87
C ALA A 389 26.21 -38.71 20.34
N GLU A 390 25.54 -37.58 20.17
CA GLU A 390 24.13 -37.44 20.56
C GLU A 390 23.22 -38.26 19.65
N LEU A 391 23.47 -38.26 18.34
CA LEU A 391 22.70 -39.08 17.41
C LEU A 391 22.85 -40.58 17.70
N ARG A 392 24.04 -41.05 18.09
CA ARG A 392 24.26 -42.44 18.51
C ARG A 392 23.48 -42.78 19.77
N LYS A 393 23.50 -41.89 20.76
CA LYS A 393 22.74 -42.06 22.00
C LYS A 393 21.24 -42.21 21.70
N LEU A 394 20.68 -41.34 20.87
CA LEU A 394 19.26 -41.34 20.53
C LEU A 394 18.82 -42.55 19.69
N ASN A 395 19.72 -43.15 18.89
CA ASN A 395 19.39 -44.36 18.13
C ASN A 395 19.51 -45.65 18.96
N ASN A 396 20.19 -45.59 20.10
CA ASN A 396 20.34 -46.72 21.02
C ASN A 396 19.40 -46.63 22.23
N SER A 397 18.54 -45.61 22.28
CA SER A 397 17.48 -45.40 23.29
C SER A 397 16.16 -45.87 22.71
#